data_AF-A0A0J0ZND8-F1
#
_entry.id   AF-A0A0J0ZND8-F1
#
_cell.length_a   1.000
_cell.length_b   1.000
_cell.length_c   1.000
_cell.angle_alpha   90.00
_cell.angle_beta   90.00
_cell.angle_gamma   90.00
#
_symmetry.space_group_name_H-M   'P 1'
#
loop_
_entity.id
_entity.type
_entity.pdbx_description
1 polymer ?
#
loop_
_entity_poly.entity_id
_entity_poly.type
_entity_poly.pdbx_seq_one_letter_code
_entity_poly.pdbx_strand_id
1 'polypeptide(L)'
;MTKEVTEQELAEKSVAPRVTKAQIDAMMDRVTYTVEQRPGGTTSTFVHAFLDGKFFLATGFSACVNAENFDAEMGERIARSNAEKSAENKLWELEGYRLFATNF
;
A
#
# COMPACT_ATOMS: atom_id res chain seq x y z
N MET A 1 -19.72 4.09 -18.06
CA MET A 1 -18.86 3.22 -17.24
C MET A 1 -17.75 2.71 -18.13
N THR A 2 -16.50 3.03 -17.81
CA THR A 2 -15.33 2.43 -18.50
C THR A 2 -15.24 0.96 -18.11
N LYS A 3 -15.05 0.08 -19.10
CA LYS A 3 -14.89 -1.36 -18.86
C LYS A 3 -13.59 -1.57 -18.06
N GLU A 4 -13.69 -2.26 -16.92
CA GLU A 4 -12.52 -2.66 -16.14
C GLU A 4 -11.70 -3.70 -16.92
N VAL A 5 -10.37 -3.61 -16.81
CA VAL A 5 -9.44 -4.53 -17.47
C VAL A 5 -9.25 -5.76 -16.58
N THR A 6 -9.44 -6.95 -17.15
CA THR A 6 -9.28 -8.21 -16.42
C THR A 6 -7.86 -8.78 -16.55
N GLU A 7 -7.44 -9.57 -15.55
CA GLU A 7 -6.15 -10.28 -15.60
C GLU A 7 -6.08 -11.29 -16.77
N GLN A 8 -7.22 -11.91 -17.13
CA GLN A 8 -7.30 -12.80 -18.29
C GLN A 8 -7.00 -12.03 -19.59
N GLU A 9 -7.63 -10.87 -19.81
CA GLU A 9 -7.37 -10.03 -20.98
C GLU A 9 -5.91 -9.55 -21.06
N LEU A 10 -5.29 -9.27 -19.90
CA LEU A 10 -3.87 -8.93 -19.83
C LEU A 10 -2.99 -10.12 -20.20
N ALA A 11 -3.28 -11.31 -19.67
CA ALA A 11 -2.53 -12.53 -19.95
C ALA A 11 -2.58 -12.91 -21.43
N GLU A 12 -3.76 -12.90 -22.05
CA GLU A 12 -3.95 -13.22 -23.47
C GLU A 12 -3.18 -12.28 -24.41
N LYS A 13 -2.99 -11.02 -24.01
CA LYS A 13 -2.27 -10.00 -24.81
C LYS A 13 -0.78 -9.91 -24.53
N SER A 14 -0.28 -10.57 -23.50
CA SER A 14 1.11 -10.45 -23.07
C SER A 14 2.04 -11.31 -23.93
N VAL A 15 3.01 -10.68 -24.59
CA VAL A 15 4.05 -11.37 -25.40
C VAL A 15 5.46 -11.30 -24.78
N ALA A 16 5.57 -10.69 -23.59
CA ALA A 16 6.81 -10.48 -22.86
C ALA A 16 6.58 -10.67 -21.35
N PRO A 17 7.65 -10.89 -20.55
CA PRO A 17 7.53 -10.97 -19.09
C PRO A 17 6.84 -9.74 -18.49
N ARG A 18 6.02 -9.95 -17.45
CA ARG A 18 5.34 -8.89 -16.70
C ARG A 18 5.18 -9.24 -15.23
N VAL A 19 4.96 -8.23 -14.41
CA VAL A 19 4.47 -8.38 -13.05
C VAL A 19 2.96 -8.63 -13.09
N THR A 20 2.47 -9.54 -12.25
CA THR A 20 1.04 -9.88 -12.18
C THR A 20 0.40 -9.37 -10.90
N LYS A 21 -0.92 -9.13 -10.93
CA LYS A 21 -1.65 -8.71 -9.73
C LYS A 21 -1.55 -9.76 -8.61
N ALA A 22 -1.62 -11.05 -8.95
CA ALA A 22 -1.45 -12.14 -7.99
C ALA A 22 -0.07 -12.13 -7.28
N GLN A 23 1.00 -11.71 -7.96
CA GLN A 23 2.31 -11.55 -7.33
C GLN A 23 2.31 -10.43 -6.29
N ILE A 24 1.69 -9.29 -6.63
CA ILE A 24 1.57 -8.16 -5.72
C ILE A 24 0.66 -8.51 -4.54
N ASP A 25 -0.44 -9.20 -4.77
CA ASP A 25 -1.35 -9.66 -3.70
C ASP A 25 -0.62 -10.57 -2.72
N ALA A 26 0.16 -11.54 -3.21
CA ALA A 26 0.96 -12.41 -2.36
C ALA A 26 2.04 -11.67 -1.55
N MET A 27 2.54 -10.52 -2.04
CA MET A 27 3.42 -9.65 -1.27
C MET A 27 2.64 -8.81 -0.25
N MET A 28 1.46 -8.30 -0.63
CA MET A 28 0.57 -7.55 0.27
C MET A 28 0.09 -8.40 1.45
N ASP A 29 -0.11 -9.70 1.27
CA ASP A 29 -0.42 -10.65 2.36
C ASP A 29 0.68 -10.71 3.45
N ARG A 30 1.90 -10.32 3.10
CA ARG A 30 3.06 -10.27 4.02
C ARG A 30 3.32 -8.87 4.56
N VAL A 31 2.53 -7.87 4.16
CA VAL A 31 2.65 -6.51 4.67
C VAL A 31 2.08 -6.45 6.08
N THR A 32 2.90 -5.91 6.97
CA THR A 32 2.57 -5.67 8.37
C THR A 32 2.47 -4.18 8.61
N TYR A 33 1.70 -3.79 9.63
CA TYR A 33 1.42 -2.39 9.92
C TYR A 33 1.77 -2.05 11.36
N THR A 34 2.39 -0.89 11.56
CA THR A 34 2.59 -0.28 12.88
C THR A 34 1.78 1.01 12.94
N VAL A 35 1.04 1.20 14.04
CA VAL A 35 0.15 2.34 14.24
C VAL A 35 0.76 3.28 15.29
N GLU A 36 0.78 4.56 15.00
CA GLU A 36 1.19 5.61 15.93
C GLU A 36 0.06 6.65 16.03
N GLN A 37 -0.53 6.76 17.22
CA GLN A 37 -1.62 7.68 17.49
C GLN A 37 -1.14 8.87 18.31
N ARG A 38 -1.54 10.08 17.88
CA ARG A 38 -1.25 11.35 18.54
C ARG A 38 0.24 11.54 18.88
N PRO A 39 1.18 11.29 17.94
CA PRO A 39 2.60 11.54 18.21
C PRO A 39 2.82 12.99 18.66
N GLY A 40 3.58 13.17 19.74
CA GLY A 40 3.83 14.49 20.31
C GLY A 40 2.58 15.24 20.80
N GLY A 41 1.46 14.55 21.06
CA GLY A 41 0.20 15.17 21.51
C GLY A 41 -0.68 15.74 20.39
N THR A 42 -0.32 15.50 19.13
CA THR A 42 -1.07 15.97 17.94
C THR A 42 -2.45 15.31 17.81
N THR A 43 -3.19 15.68 16.76
CA THR A 43 -4.49 15.10 16.39
C THR A 43 -4.39 14.11 15.23
N SER A 44 -3.18 13.63 14.96
CA SER A 44 -2.88 12.77 13.81
C SER A 44 -2.76 11.30 14.22
N THR A 45 -3.11 10.41 13.30
CA THR A 45 -2.82 8.98 13.35
C THR A 45 -1.97 8.62 12.14
N PHE A 46 -0.84 7.96 12.36
CA PHE A 46 0.04 7.44 11.33
C PHE A 46 -0.01 5.91 11.32
N VAL A 47 0.06 5.34 10.13
CA VAL A 47 0.19 3.89 9.93
C VAL A 47 1.35 3.64 8.98
N HIS A 48 2.34 2.90 9.45
CA HIS A 48 3.53 2.53 8.69
C HIS A 48 3.40 1.10 8.18
N ALA A 49 3.55 0.90 6.87
CA ALA A 49 3.50 -0.39 6.21
C ALA A 49 4.92 -0.93 5.97
N PHE A 50 5.14 -2.19 6.34
CA PHE A 50 6.42 -2.89 6.16
C PHE A 50 6.21 -4.26 5.52
N LEU A 51 6.97 -4.58 4.49
CA LEU A 51 7.08 -5.94 3.96
C LEU A 51 7.92 -6.79 4.93
N ASP A 52 7.39 -7.96 5.30
CA ASP A 52 8.00 -8.91 6.25
C ASP A 52 8.40 -8.28 7.59
N GLY A 53 7.70 -7.22 8.01
CA GLY A 53 7.99 -6.48 9.23
C GLY A 53 9.31 -5.71 9.24
N LYS A 54 10.00 -5.58 8.10
CA LYS A 54 11.34 -4.98 8.03
C LYS A 54 11.46 -3.91 6.97
N PHE A 55 11.05 -4.21 5.74
CA PHE A 55 11.27 -3.30 4.63
C PHE A 55 10.14 -2.28 4.56
N PHE A 56 10.47 -1.03 4.85
CA PHE A 56 9.50 0.06 4.82
C PHE A 56 8.96 0.29 3.41
N LEU A 57 7.63 0.29 3.27
CA LEU A 57 6.95 0.53 2.00
C LEU A 57 6.31 1.92 1.96
N ALA A 58 5.54 2.28 2.98
CA ALA A 58 4.79 3.53 3.00
C ALA A 58 4.36 3.95 4.40
N THR A 59 4.03 5.24 4.53
CA THR A 59 3.27 5.79 5.66
C THR A 59 1.97 6.37 5.13
N GLY A 60 0.85 5.91 5.67
CA GLY A 60 -0.44 6.58 5.54
C GLY A 60 -0.74 7.38 6.80
N PHE A 61 -1.54 8.44 6.67
CA PHE A 61 -1.95 9.24 7.82
C PHE A 61 -3.40 9.71 7.70
N SER A 62 -3.94 10.10 8.85
CA SER A 62 -5.17 10.86 9.01
C SER A 62 -4.97 11.89 10.13
N ALA A 63 -5.72 12.98 10.11
CA ALA A 63 -5.68 13.98 11.17
C ALA A 63 -7.01 14.74 11.22
N CYS A 64 -7.52 15.01 12.42
CA CYS A 64 -8.62 15.94 12.63
C CYS A 64 -8.10 17.32 13.03
N VAL A 65 -8.88 18.38 12.79
CA VAL A 65 -8.47 19.75 13.13
C VAL A 65 -8.55 20.02 14.64
N ASN A 66 -9.61 19.54 15.29
CA ASN A 66 -9.82 19.69 16.74
C ASN A 66 -9.65 18.34 17.44
N ALA A 67 -8.88 18.32 18.53
CA ALA A 67 -8.62 17.14 19.35
C ALA A 67 -9.89 16.54 19.97
N GLU A 68 -10.93 17.34 20.19
CA GLU A 68 -12.24 16.84 20.66
C GLU A 68 -12.92 15.90 19.65
N ASN A 69 -12.58 16.03 18.36
CA ASN A 69 -13.07 15.16 17.28
C ASN A 69 -12.13 13.98 17.00
N PHE A 70 -11.10 13.77 17.83
CA PHE A 70 -10.18 12.67 17.61
C PHE A 70 -10.87 11.34 17.87
N ASP A 71 -10.96 10.53 16.81
CA ASP A 71 -11.44 9.16 16.86
C ASP A 71 -10.31 8.22 16.44
N ALA A 72 -9.81 7.44 17.40
CA ALA A 72 -8.68 6.54 17.23
C ALA A 72 -8.95 5.47 16.17
N GLU A 73 -10.13 4.86 16.19
CA GLU A 73 -10.49 3.76 15.30
C GLU A 73 -10.72 4.28 13.87
N MET A 74 -11.48 5.38 13.74
CA MET A 74 -11.74 5.98 12.44
C MET A 74 -10.45 6.53 11.81
N GLY A 75 -9.61 7.17 12.62
CA GLY A 75 -8.32 7.69 12.19
C GLY A 75 -7.37 6.58 11.74
N GLU A 76 -7.30 5.47 12.49
CA GLU A 76 -6.50 4.31 12.10
C GLU A 76 -7.02 3.69 10.79
N ARG A 77 -8.33 3.49 10.64
CA ARG A 77 -8.90 2.91 9.43
C ARG A 77 -8.54 3.72 8.18
N ILE A 78 -8.63 5.05 8.25
CA ILE A 78 -8.27 5.94 7.14
C ILE A 78 -6.76 5.89 6.88
N ALA A 79 -5.95 6.04 7.92
CA ALA A 79 -4.50 6.03 7.79
C ALA A 79 -3.99 4.69 7.24
N ARG A 80 -4.58 3.57 7.67
CA ARG A 80 -4.26 2.23 7.20
C ARG A 80 -4.64 2.04 5.74
N SER A 81 -5.83 2.46 5.32
CA SER A 81 -6.24 2.39 3.91
C SER A 81 -5.29 3.19 3.00
N ASN A 82 -4.85 4.37 3.45
CA ASN A 82 -3.86 5.18 2.74
C ASN A 82 -2.49 4.50 2.66
N ALA A 83 -2.04 3.88 3.75
CA ALA A 83 -0.77 3.16 3.82
C ALA A 83 -0.79 1.93 2.91
N GLU A 84 -1.86 1.15 2.94
CA GLU A 84 -2.07 -0.07 2.15
C GLU A 84 -2.03 0.24 0.66
N LYS A 85 -2.81 1.22 0.19
CA LYS A 85 -2.81 1.64 -1.22
C LYS A 85 -1.43 2.12 -1.67
N SER A 86 -0.71 2.85 -0.81
CA SER A 86 0.62 3.36 -1.13
C SER A 86 1.66 2.24 -1.16
N ALA A 87 1.57 1.27 -0.26
CA ALA A 87 2.42 0.09 -0.22
C ALA A 87 2.23 -0.77 -1.48
N GLU A 88 0.99 -1.03 -1.89
CA GLU A 88 0.68 -1.77 -3.12
C GLU A 88 1.31 -1.10 -4.35
N ASN A 89 1.10 0.21 -4.51
CA ASN A 89 1.72 0.98 -5.60
C ASN A 89 3.25 0.91 -5.57
N LYS A 90 3.86 0.95 -4.38
CA LYS A 90 5.31 0.86 -4.23
C LYS A 90 5.82 -0.51 -4.63
N LEU A 91 5.11 -1.59 -4.28
CA LEU A 91 5.48 -2.95 -4.70
C LEU A 91 5.37 -3.13 -6.21
N TRP A 92 4.34 -2.57 -6.86
CA TRP A 92 4.25 -2.55 -8.32
C TRP A 92 5.47 -1.87 -8.97
N GLU A 93 5.86 -0.70 -8.47
CA GLU A 93 7.05 0.03 -8.96
C GLU A 93 8.33 -0.80 -8.79
N LEU A 94 8.53 -1.37 -7.59
CA LEU A 94 9.73 -2.12 -7.25
C LEU A 94 9.84 -3.45 -8.01
N GLU A 95 8.73 -4.18 -8.16
CA GLU A 95 8.73 -5.42 -8.95
C GLU A 95 8.89 -5.14 -10.44
N GLY A 96 8.34 -4.02 -10.94
CA GLY A 96 8.61 -3.54 -12.29
C GLY A 96 10.10 -3.24 -12.50
N TYR A 97 10.72 -2.53 -11.56
CA TYR A 97 12.16 -2.26 -11.59
C TYR A 97 13.00 -3.54 -11.49
N ARG A 98 12.63 -4.49 -10.61
CA ARG A 98 13.31 -5.78 -10.48
C ARG A 98 13.24 -6.57 -11.79
N LEU A 99 12.08 -6.60 -12.44
CA LEU A 99 11.90 -7.24 -13.73
C LEU A 99 12.78 -6.57 -14.80
N PHE A 100 12.81 -5.24 -14.84
CA PHE A 100 13.71 -4.50 -15.72
C PHE A 100 15.18 -4.92 -15.50
N ALA A 101 15.68 -4.81 -14.26
CA ALA A 101 17.07 -5.07 -13.93
C ALA A 101 17.51 -6.54 -14.11
N THR A 102 16.58 -7.49 -14.15
CA THR A 102 16.89 -8.92 -14.34
C THR A 102 16.86 -9.33 -15.82
N ASN A 103 16.09 -8.63 -16.64
CA ASN A 103 15.76 -9.06 -17.99
C ASN A 103 16.24 -8.09 -19.09
N PHE A 104 16.75 -6.92 -18.71
CA PHE A 104 17.19 -5.84 -19.60
C PHE A 104 18.45 -5.16 -19.05
#